data_AF-A0A660PHD6-F1
#
_entry.id   AF-A0A660PHD6-F1
#
_cell.length_a   1.000
_cell.length_b   1.000
_cell.length_c   1.000
_cell.angle_alpha   90.00
_cell.angle_beta   90.00
_cell.angle_gamma   90.00
#
_symmetry.space_group_name_H-M   'P 1'
#
loop_
_entity.id
_entity.type
_entity.pdbx_description
1 polymer ?
#
loop_
_entity_poly.entity_id
_entity_poly.type
_entity_poly.pdbx_seq_one_letter_code
_entity_poly.pdbx_strand_id
1 'polypeptide(L)'
;MLKKYRVFIGITVVVIFSGLGLWSLKKTASPYVSFKQARNIQRNVQVLGKVEHDKTNYDEKTGIFSFYIVDDSGDRMLVEYSGIKPGNFEQAESVVCVGRYKDGVLEAGKIFVKCPSKYQSSQARDKDI
;
A
#
# COMPACT_ATOMS: atom_id res chain seq x y z
N MET A 1 -26.01 37.50 27.74
CA MET A 1 -25.77 36.05 27.91
C MET A 1 -25.80 35.26 26.59
N LEU A 2 -26.65 35.58 25.60
CA LEU A 2 -26.70 34.90 24.28
C LEU A 2 -25.39 34.90 23.46
N LYS A 3 -24.57 35.95 23.54
CA LYS A 3 -23.33 36.08 22.74
C LYS A 3 -22.27 35.04 23.15
N LYS A 4 -22.14 34.75 24.45
CA LYS A 4 -21.28 33.66 24.97
C LYS A 4 -21.79 32.28 24.54
N TYR A 5 -23.11 32.09 24.48
CA TYR A 5 -23.73 30.83 24.04
C TYR A 5 -23.47 30.57 22.55
N ARG A 6 -23.55 31.60 21.69
CA ARG A 6 -23.19 31.49 20.26
C ARG A 6 -21.72 31.13 20.05
N VAL A 7 -20.80 31.71 20.83
CA VAL A 7 -19.37 31.36 20.78
C VAL A 7 -19.15 29.92 21.26
N PHE A 8 -19.84 29.49 22.32
CA PHE A 8 -19.73 28.13 22.85
C PHE A 8 -20.24 27.08 21.87
N ILE A 9 -21.38 27.33 21.20
CA ILE A 9 -21.89 26.49 20.12
C ILE A 9 -20.88 26.42 18.97
N GLY A 10 -20.32 27.56 18.56
CA GLY A 10 -19.31 27.62 17.49
C GLY A 10 -18.08 26.76 17.80
N ILE A 11 -17.52 26.90 19.01
CA ILE A 11 -16.37 26.09 19.45
C ILE A 11 -16.73 24.61 19.50
N THR A 12 -17.91 24.26 20.03
CA THR A 12 -18.38 22.88 20.11
C THR A 12 -18.47 22.24 18.73
N VAL A 13 -19.04 22.95 17.75
CA VAL A 13 -19.14 22.47 16.37
C VAL A 13 -17.74 22.25 15.77
N VAL A 14 -16.82 23.19 15.96
CA VAL A 14 -15.44 23.05 15.46
C VAL A 14 -14.76 21.82 16.07
N VAL A 15 -14.86 21.62 17.38
CA VAL A 15 -14.26 20.46 18.07
C VAL A 15 -14.83 19.13 17.55
N ILE A 16 -16.15 19.07 17.36
CA ILE A 16 -16.81 17.87 16.80
C ILE A 16 -16.33 17.60 15.37
N PHE A 17 -16.31 18.61 14.51
CA PHE A 17 -15.86 18.46 13.13
C PHE A 17 -14.38 18.08 13.03
N SER A 18 -13.52 18.68 13.85
CA SER A 18 -12.10 18.30 13.93
C SER A 18 -11.93 16.85 14.39
N GLY A 19 -12.69 16.42 15.40
CA GLY A 19 -12.67 15.03 15.88
C GLY A 19 -13.10 14.02 14.79
N LEU A 20 -14.20 14.31 14.10
CA LEU A 20 -14.68 13.48 12.98
C LEU A 20 -13.69 13.45 11.81
N GLY A 21 -13.09 14.59 11.48
CA GLY A 21 -12.09 14.72 10.42
C GLY A 21 -10.85 13.85 10.70
N LEU A 22 -10.27 13.97 11.90
CA LEU A 22 -9.12 13.16 12.31
C LEU A 22 -9.44 11.66 12.31
N TRP A 23 -10.64 11.27 12.74
CA TRP A 23 -11.06 9.88 12.76
C TRP A 23 -11.24 9.30 11.35
N SER A 24 -11.80 10.10 10.43
CA SER A 24 -11.96 9.73 9.02
C SER A 24 -10.60 9.52 8.33
N LEU A 25 -9.66 10.44 8.53
CA LEU A 25 -8.31 10.34 7.95
C LEU A 25 -7.57 9.07 8.39
N LYS A 26 -7.68 8.71 9.67
CA LYS A 26 -7.08 7.47 10.20
C LYS A 26 -7.65 6.20 9.54
N LYS A 27 -8.92 6.20 9.13
CA LYS A 27 -9.53 5.06 8.45
C LYS A 27 -9.06 4.91 7.00
N THR A 28 -8.80 6.03 6.31
CA THR A 28 -8.48 6.02 4.87
C THR A 28 -6.99 5.78 4.58
N ALA A 29 -6.10 6.18 5.48
CA ALA A 29 -4.66 6.00 5.28
C ALA A 29 -4.27 4.51 5.30
N SER A 30 -3.77 4.01 4.17
CA SER A 30 -3.18 2.67 4.06
C SER A 30 -1.69 2.76 4.41
N PRO A 31 -1.22 2.24 5.56
CA PRO A 31 0.18 2.34 5.95
C PRO A 31 1.06 1.40 5.12
N TYR A 32 2.33 1.75 4.97
CA TYR A 32 3.36 0.81 4.54
C TYR A 32 3.72 -0.12 5.69
N VAL A 33 3.68 -1.43 5.44
CA VAL A 33 3.90 -2.46 6.45
C VAL A 33 4.70 -3.63 5.87
N SER A 34 5.30 -4.43 6.74
CA SER A 34 5.94 -5.68 6.33
C SER A 34 4.91 -6.78 6.02
N PHE A 35 5.34 -7.85 5.36
CA PHE A 35 4.46 -8.98 5.04
C PHE A 35 3.86 -9.62 6.29
N LYS A 36 4.68 -9.80 7.34
CA LYS A 36 4.22 -10.29 8.64
C LYS A 36 3.13 -9.41 9.25
N GLN A 37 3.26 -8.08 9.13
CA GLN A 37 2.23 -7.15 9.63
C GLN A 37 0.98 -7.19 8.76
N ALA A 38 1.12 -7.21 7.43
CA ALA A 38 0.01 -7.28 6.49
C ALA A 38 -0.92 -8.48 6.77
N ARG A 39 -0.34 -9.66 7.09
CA ARG A 39 -1.10 -10.86 7.45
C ARG A 39 -2.00 -10.70 8.68
N ASN A 40 -1.65 -9.80 9.60
CA ASN A 40 -2.38 -9.56 10.85
C ASN A 40 -3.35 -8.37 10.77
N ILE A 41 -3.25 -7.54 9.72
CA ILE A 41 -4.02 -6.31 9.60
C ILE A 41 -5.23 -6.53 8.68
N GLN A 42 -6.43 -6.41 9.25
CA GLN A 42 -7.71 -6.60 8.53
C GLN A 42 -8.20 -5.36 7.75
N ARG A 43 -7.30 -4.48 7.32
CA ARG A 43 -7.62 -3.28 6.54
C ARG A 43 -6.62 -3.12 5.40
N ASN A 44 -6.87 -2.16 4.52
CA ASN A 44 -5.94 -1.90 3.43
C ASN A 44 -4.57 -1.46 3.96
N VAL A 45 -3.55 -2.13 3.43
CA VAL A 45 -2.14 -1.88 3.71
C VAL A 45 -1.39 -1.79 2.39
N GLN A 46 -0.22 -1.17 2.44
CA GLN A 46 0.72 -1.11 1.33
C GLN A 46 1.91 -2.02 1.66
N VAL A 47 2.20 -2.98 0.80
CA VAL A 47 3.37 -3.84 0.93
C VAL A 47 4.27 -3.68 -0.29
N LEU A 48 5.58 -3.67 -0.05
CA LEU A 48 6.60 -3.59 -1.10
C LEU A 48 7.25 -4.97 -1.22
N GLY A 49 7.46 -5.45 -2.44
CA GLY A 49 8.24 -6.66 -2.67
C GLY A 49 8.78 -6.75 -4.09
N LYS A 50 9.80 -7.59 -4.26
CA LYS A 50 10.34 -7.99 -5.56
C LYS A 50 9.42 -9.00 -6.22
N VAL A 51 9.21 -8.90 -7.52
CA VAL A 51 8.29 -9.77 -8.26
C VAL A 51 9.00 -11.08 -8.66
N GLU A 52 8.37 -12.23 -8.45
CA GLU A 52 8.77 -13.50 -9.08
C GLU A 52 8.03 -13.66 -10.43
N HIS A 53 8.63 -13.16 -11.52
CA HIS A 53 8.00 -13.18 -12.86
C HIS A 53 7.70 -14.59 -13.38
N ASP A 54 8.50 -15.57 -12.97
CA ASP A 54 8.33 -16.99 -13.34
C ASP A 54 7.04 -17.60 -12.76
N LYS A 55 6.39 -16.93 -11.78
CA LYS A 55 5.19 -17.41 -11.10
C LYS A 55 4.05 -16.40 -11.18
N THR A 56 3.74 -15.98 -12.40
CA THR A 56 2.56 -15.16 -12.69
C THR A 56 1.48 -16.02 -13.34
N ASN A 57 0.22 -15.75 -13.02
CA ASN A 57 -0.94 -16.39 -13.61
C ASN A 57 -2.02 -15.34 -13.89
N TYR A 58 -2.72 -15.48 -15.00
CA TYR A 58 -3.87 -14.66 -15.32
C TYR A 58 -5.05 -15.57 -15.63
N ASP A 59 -6.09 -15.51 -14.81
CA ASP A 59 -7.31 -16.26 -15.04
C ASP A 59 -8.27 -15.42 -15.91
N GLU A 60 -8.41 -15.82 -17.17
CA GLU A 60 -9.29 -15.14 -18.14
C GLU A 60 -10.77 -15.20 -17.76
N LYS A 61 -11.20 -16.18 -16.96
CA LYS A 61 -12.62 -16.34 -16.56
C LYS A 61 -12.99 -15.36 -15.46
N THR A 62 -12.10 -15.17 -14.50
CA THR A 62 -12.33 -14.29 -13.34
C THR A 62 -11.74 -12.90 -13.53
N GLY A 63 -10.83 -12.73 -14.49
CA GLY A 63 -10.06 -11.49 -14.70
C GLY A 63 -9.05 -11.23 -13.59
N ILE A 64 -8.68 -12.26 -12.82
CA ILE A 64 -7.75 -12.13 -11.69
C ILE A 64 -6.32 -12.36 -12.18
N PHE A 65 -5.46 -11.38 -11.91
CA PHE A 65 -4.03 -11.50 -12.09
C PHE A 65 -3.35 -11.86 -10.77
N SER A 66 -2.71 -13.02 -10.71
CA SER A 66 -2.06 -13.54 -9.51
C SER A 66 -0.55 -13.66 -9.70
N PHE A 67 0.23 -13.26 -8.70
CA PHE A 67 1.68 -13.33 -8.75
C PHE A 67 2.29 -13.35 -7.33
N TYR A 68 3.52 -13.81 -7.22
CA TYR A 68 4.25 -13.77 -5.96
C TYR A 68 5.16 -12.55 -5.86
N ILE A 69 5.19 -11.97 -4.66
CA ILE A 69 6.20 -10.99 -4.26
C ILE A 69 7.03 -11.52 -3.10
N VAL A 70 8.28 -11.09 -3.04
CA VAL A 70 9.25 -11.46 -2.01
C VAL A 70 9.78 -10.21 -1.32
N ASP A 71 9.82 -10.22 0.01
CA ASP A 71 10.46 -9.13 0.77
C ASP A 71 11.96 -9.37 0.93
N ASP A 72 12.67 -8.40 1.52
CA ASP A 72 14.12 -8.49 1.74
C ASP A 72 14.51 -9.60 2.74
N SER A 73 13.55 -10.12 3.51
CA SER A 73 13.76 -11.24 4.44
C SER A 73 13.56 -12.61 3.76
N GLY A 74 13.18 -12.62 2.48
CA GLY A 74 12.86 -13.83 1.73
C GLY A 74 11.45 -14.37 1.99
N ASP A 75 10.60 -13.65 2.73
CA ASP A 75 9.21 -14.04 2.95
C ASP A 75 8.41 -13.81 1.66
N ARG A 76 7.54 -14.77 1.33
CA ARG A 76 6.75 -14.74 0.10
C ARG A 76 5.29 -14.40 0.39
N MET A 77 4.70 -13.61 -0.49
CA MET A 77 3.28 -13.26 -0.44
C MET A 77 2.65 -13.44 -1.81
N LEU A 78 1.58 -14.23 -1.85
CA LEU A 78 0.72 -14.34 -3.04
C LEU A 78 -0.18 -13.11 -3.09
N VAL A 79 -0.18 -12.44 -4.23
CA VAL A 79 -1.01 -11.27 -4.52
C VAL A 79 -2.02 -11.66 -5.58
N GLU A 80 -3.29 -11.34 -5.35
CA GLU A 80 -4.36 -11.47 -6.34
C GLU A 80 -4.91 -10.08 -6.66
N TYR A 81 -4.91 -9.72 -7.93
CA TYR A 81 -5.28 -8.40 -8.41
C TYR A 81 -6.45 -8.51 -9.37
N SER A 82 -7.59 -7.93 -8.99
CA SER A 82 -8.84 -7.98 -9.75
C SER A 82 -8.94 -6.89 -10.83
N GLY A 83 -7.81 -6.40 -11.33
CA GLY A 83 -7.74 -5.31 -12.30
C GLY A 83 -6.87 -5.67 -13.50
N ILE A 84 -6.82 -4.75 -14.47
CA ILE A 84 -6.00 -4.96 -15.67
C ILE A 84 -4.53 -4.94 -15.28
N LYS A 85 -3.81 -6.02 -15.60
CA LYS A 85 -2.36 -6.16 -15.41
C LYS A 85 -1.65 -4.90 -15.94
N PRO A 86 -0.82 -4.22 -15.12
CA PRO A 86 -0.06 -3.05 -15.58
C PRO A 86 0.82 -3.41 -16.80
N GLY A 87 0.79 -2.59 -17.85
CA GLY A 87 1.52 -2.88 -19.09
C GLY A 87 3.04 -3.00 -18.92
N ASN A 88 3.60 -2.35 -17.89
CA ASN A 88 5.02 -2.41 -17.55
C ASN A 88 5.35 -3.45 -16.46
N PHE A 89 4.41 -4.33 -16.11
CA PHE A 89 4.62 -5.32 -15.05
C PHE A 89 5.81 -6.25 -15.33
N GLU A 90 5.98 -6.71 -16.57
CA GLU A 90 7.10 -7.61 -16.97
C GLU A 90 8.49 -7.01 -16.75
N GLN A 91 8.59 -5.68 -16.70
CA GLN A 91 9.85 -4.96 -16.53
C GLN A 91 10.05 -4.51 -15.07
N ALA A 92 9.07 -4.79 -14.21
CA ALA A 92 9.10 -4.41 -12.80
C ALA A 92 10.11 -5.26 -12.04
N GLU A 93 11.11 -4.65 -11.39
CA GLU A 93 11.91 -5.37 -10.41
C GLU A 93 11.16 -5.51 -9.09
N SER A 94 10.39 -4.47 -8.74
CA SER A 94 9.63 -4.42 -7.50
C SER A 94 8.28 -3.75 -7.72
N VAL A 95 7.31 -4.09 -6.88
CA VAL A 95 5.98 -3.52 -6.90
C VAL A 95 5.54 -3.14 -5.51
N VAL A 96 4.69 -2.12 -5.43
CA VAL A 96 3.92 -1.81 -4.23
C VAL A 96 2.48 -2.27 -4.48
N CYS A 97 2.01 -3.20 -3.65
CA CYS A 97 0.65 -3.70 -3.70
C CYS A 97 -0.16 -3.04 -2.57
N VAL A 98 -1.32 -2.49 -2.92
CA VAL A 98 -2.26 -1.92 -1.95
C VAL A 98 -3.51 -2.79 -1.90
N GLY A 99 -3.75 -3.39 -0.74
CA GLY A 99 -4.77 -4.41 -0.60
C GLY A 99 -4.96 -4.85 0.83
N ARG A 100 -5.79 -5.87 1.01
CA ARG A 100 -6.05 -6.50 2.29
C ARG A 100 -5.63 -7.96 2.23
N TYR A 101 -4.99 -8.45 3.30
CA TYR A 101 -4.68 -9.86 3.40
C TYR A 101 -5.91 -10.64 3.88
N LYS A 102 -6.27 -11.70 3.16
CA LYS A 102 -7.43 -12.54 3.44
C LYS A 102 -7.20 -13.93 2.85
N ASP A 103 -7.58 -14.97 3.59
CA ASP A 103 -7.59 -16.36 3.10
C ASP A 103 -6.25 -16.84 2.46
N GLY A 104 -5.12 -16.34 2.96
CA GLY A 104 -3.79 -16.72 2.49
C GLY A 104 -3.21 -15.83 1.38
N VAL A 105 -4.01 -14.93 0.82
CA VAL A 105 -3.64 -14.05 -0.29
C VAL A 105 -3.77 -12.57 0.08
N LEU A 106 -3.00 -11.73 -0.61
CA LEU A 106 -3.20 -10.29 -0.60
C LEU A 106 -4.15 -9.92 -1.75
N GLU A 107 -5.41 -9.65 -1.43
CA GLU A 107 -6.39 -9.10 -2.37
C GLU A 107 -6.02 -7.63 -2.65
N ALA A 108 -5.32 -7.40 -3.75
CA ALA A 108 -4.85 -6.08 -4.16
C ALA A 108 -5.90 -5.37 -5.01
N GLY A 109 -6.18 -4.12 -4.66
CA GLY A 109 -7.01 -3.22 -5.47
C GLY A 109 -6.17 -2.24 -6.31
N LYS A 110 -4.88 -2.07 -5.98
CA LYS A 110 -3.94 -1.23 -6.75
C LYS A 110 -2.55 -1.83 -6.73
N ILE A 111 -1.84 -1.71 -7.85
CA ILE A 111 -0.43 -2.06 -8.00
C ILE A 111 0.33 -0.85 -8.53
N PHE A 112 1.43 -0.50 -7.88
CA PHE A 112 2.38 0.48 -8.39
C PHE A 112 3.67 -0.24 -8.78
N VAL A 113 3.99 -0.23 -10.07
CA VAL A 113 5.24 -0.79 -10.59
C VAL A 113 6.39 0.17 -10.29
N LYS A 114 7.47 -0.34 -9.70
CA LYS A 114 8.75 0.37 -9.59
C LYS A 114 9.71 -0.21 -10.63
N CYS A 115 10.10 0.63 -11.57
CA CYS A 115 11.24 0.32 -12.45
C CYS A 115 12.55 0.47 -11.67
N PRO A 116 13.62 -0.24 -12.06
CA PRO A 116 14.94 -0.06 -11.47
C PRO A 116 15.38 1.40 -11.60
N SER A 117 15.53 2.07 -10.45
CA SER A 117 16.03 3.44 -10.35
C SER A 117 17.49 3.44 -10.78
N LYS A 118 17.77 3.90 -12.00
CA LYS A 118 19.11 4.00 -12.58
C LYS A 118 20.02 5.07 -11.91
N TYR A 119 19.79 5.44 -10.64
CA TYR A 119 20.50 6.53 -9.91
C TYR A 119 20.85 6.23 -8.44
N GLN A 120 20.86 4.98 -7.98
CA GLN A 120 21.41 4.62 -6.65
C GLN A 120 22.95 4.47 -6.64
N SER A 121 23.64 4.89 -7.69
CA SER A 121 25.07 4.64 -7.91
C SER A 121 26.03 5.80 -7.60
N SER A 122 25.68 6.80 -6.79
CA SER A 122 26.66 7.85 -6.45
C SER A 122 26.37 8.56 -5.12
N GLN A 123 26.73 7.90 -4.01
CA GLN A 123 27.00 8.61 -2.74
C GLN A 123 28.02 7.88 -1.83
N ALA A 124 28.87 7.00 -2.39
CA ALA A 124 29.87 6.26 -1.63
C ALA A 124 31.27 6.34 -2.25
N ARG A 125 31.64 7.49 -2.83
CA ARG A 125 33.01 7.72 -3.33
C ARG A 125 33.41 9.19 -3.20
N ASP A 126 33.38 9.69 -1.97
CA ASP A 126 34.11 10.90 -1.59
C ASP A 126 34.46 10.86 -0.10
N LYS A 127 35.40 9.99 0.26
CA LYS A 127 36.02 9.97 1.59
C LYS A 127 37.55 9.89 1.56
N ASP A 128 38.16 10.05 0.38
CA ASP A 128 39.60 10.01 0.20
C ASP A 128 40.05 11.07 -0.81
N ILE A 129 39.97 12.37 -0.44
CA ILE A 129 40.82 13.45 -0.98
C ILE A 129 41.23 14.34 0.19
#